data_AF-A0A4U1EY84-F1
#
_entry.id   AF-A0A4U1EY84-F1
#
_cell.length_a   1.000
_cell.length_b   1.000
_cell.length_c   1.000
_cell.angle_alpha   90.00
_cell.angle_beta   90.00
_cell.angle_gamma   90.00
#
_symmetry.space_group_name_H-M   'P 1'
#
loop_
_entity.id
_entity.type
_entity.pdbx_description
1 polymer ?
#
loop_
_entity_poly.entity_id
_entity_poly.type
_entity_poly.pdbx_seq_one_letter_code
_entity_poly.pdbx_strand_id
1 'polypeptide(L)'
;MYKSKSFCEKLLFWVKSSNCAKVVVLSSSHSYHRNDLQLRRYLLTPSIQKSVQNKIQSLNWEEMEKSPCIPEIDDSEFCVRIPGGGITKTLYDEGCSKEIPMVILLKFVSEGDNIPDALGLVEYLNEWLQIIKP
;
A
#
# COMPACT_ATOMS: atom_id res chain seq x y z
N MET A 1 6.71 -15.30 -10.96
CA MET A 1 6.19 -14.03 -11.53
C MET A 1 4.85 -14.20 -12.27
N TYR A 2 4.67 -15.20 -13.14
CA TYR A 2 3.38 -15.41 -13.85
C TYR A 2 2.20 -15.82 -12.94
N LYS A 3 2.44 -16.66 -11.93
CA LYS A 3 1.39 -17.13 -11.01
C LYS A 3 0.83 -16.01 -10.12
N SER A 4 1.68 -15.09 -9.65
CA SER A 4 1.27 -13.98 -8.78
C SER A 4 0.38 -12.99 -9.51
N LYS A 5 0.71 -12.65 -10.77
CA LYS A 5 -0.14 -11.76 -11.58
C LYS A 5 -1.52 -12.36 -11.83
N SER A 6 -1.58 -13.62 -12.27
CA SER A 6 -2.86 -14.31 -12.50
C SER A 6 -3.70 -14.43 -11.22
N PHE A 7 -3.05 -14.64 -10.06
CA PHE A 7 -3.73 -14.62 -8.77
C PHE A 7 -4.30 -13.24 -8.45
N CYS A 8 -3.50 -12.17 -8.58
CA CYS A 8 -3.96 -10.79 -8.37
C CYS A 8 -5.12 -10.43 -9.29
N GLU A 9 -5.06 -10.81 -10.58
CA GLU A 9 -6.15 -10.58 -11.52
C GLU A 9 -7.46 -11.25 -11.08
N LYS A 10 -7.41 -12.53 -10.69
CA LYS A 10 -8.57 -13.26 -10.19
C LYS A 10 -9.12 -12.66 -8.91
N LEU A 11 -8.25 -12.30 -7.97
CA LEU A 11 -8.64 -11.68 -6.71
C LEU A 11 -9.32 -10.33 -6.95
N LEU A 12 -8.73 -9.47 -7.78
CA LEU A 12 -9.26 -8.15 -8.08
C LEU A 12 -10.56 -8.22 -8.90
N PHE A 13 -10.71 -9.23 -9.75
CA PHE A 13 -11.98 -9.52 -10.41
C PHE A 13 -13.08 -9.84 -9.39
N TRP A 14 -12.80 -10.71 -8.42
CA TRP A 14 -13.74 -11.05 -7.35
C TRP A 14 -14.07 -9.82 -6.46
N VAL A 15 -13.06 -9.04 -6.07
CA VAL A 15 -13.24 -7.79 -5.31
C VAL A 15 -14.18 -6.83 -6.04
N LYS A 16 -13.98 -6.64 -7.35
CA LYS A 16 -14.84 -5.78 -8.17
C LYS A 16 -16.29 -6.30 -8.21
N SER A 17 -16.48 -7.63 -8.30
CA SER A 17 -17.81 -8.25 -8.25
C SER A 17 -18.49 -8.16 -6.88
N SER A 18 -17.72 -7.93 -5.81
CA SER A 18 -18.21 -7.87 -4.43
C SER A 18 -18.80 -6.50 -4.05
N ASN A 19 -18.72 -5.50 -4.94
CA ASN A 19 -19.22 -4.13 -4.71
C ASN A 19 -18.72 -3.48 -3.40
N CYS A 20 -17.48 -3.79 -3.00
CA CYS A 20 -16.87 -3.18 -1.83
C CYS A 20 -16.68 -1.67 -2.05
N ALA A 21 -17.10 -0.84 -1.09
CA ALA A 21 -16.92 0.62 -1.16
C ALA A 21 -15.44 1.03 -1.18
N LYS A 22 -14.58 0.25 -0.52
CA LYS A 22 -13.13 0.40 -0.52
C LYS A 22 -12.46 -0.91 -0.16
N VAL A 23 -11.21 -1.08 -0.57
CA VAL A 23 -10.35 -2.21 -0.25
C VAL A 23 -9.15 -1.68 0.52
N VAL A 24 -8.82 -2.30 1.65
CA VAL A 24 -7.60 -1.93 2.39
C VAL A 24 -6.66 -3.13 2.43
N VAL A 25 -5.45 -2.94 1.92
CA VAL A 25 -4.39 -3.95 1.92
C VAL A 25 -3.41 -3.59 3.02
N LEU A 26 -3.24 -4.47 3.99
CA LEU A 26 -2.22 -4.37 5.03
C LEU A 26 -1.00 -5.17 4.57
N SER A 27 0.14 -4.51 4.42
CA SER A 27 1.38 -5.15 3.94
C SER A 27 2.60 -4.64 4.69
N SER A 28 3.69 -5.38 4.57
CA SER A 28 5.02 -4.93 4.98
C SER A 28 5.93 -4.69 3.78
N SER A 29 7.07 -4.04 4.03
CA SER A 29 8.19 -3.86 3.09
C SER A 29 9.49 -4.00 3.87
N HIS A 30 10.57 -4.47 3.23
CA HIS A 30 11.87 -4.57 3.88
C HIS A 30 12.47 -3.19 4.17
N SER A 31 13.19 -3.08 5.28
CA SER A 31 13.77 -1.84 5.80
C SER A 31 15.22 -1.55 5.36
N TYR A 32 15.77 -2.24 4.36
CA TYR A 32 17.22 -2.19 4.03
C TYR A 32 17.77 -0.82 3.60
N HIS A 33 16.91 0.17 3.27
CA HIS A 33 17.31 1.53 2.85
C HIS A 33 16.77 2.64 3.76
N ARG A 34 16.85 2.44 5.08
CA ARG A 34 16.16 3.26 6.10
C ARG A 34 16.68 4.69 6.29
N ASN A 35 15.72 5.59 6.52
CA ASN A 35 15.81 6.72 7.45
C ASN A 35 14.83 6.44 8.62
N ASP A 36 15.31 6.48 9.87
CA ASP A 36 14.57 5.98 11.05
C ASP A 36 13.29 6.74 11.44
N LEU A 37 12.99 7.86 10.77
CA LEU A 37 11.80 8.68 11.03
C LEU A 37 10.53 8.18 10.29
N GLN A 38 10.65 7.20 9.39
CA GLN A 38 9.63 6.87 8.39
C GLN A 38 9.16 5.41 8.48
N LEU A 39 8.55 5.02 9.60
CA LEU A 39 8.19 3.63 9.89
C LEU A 39 6.92 3.12 9.15
N ARG A 40 6.03 4.03 8.74
CA ARG A 40 4.73 3.71 8.12
C ARG A 40 4.57 4.50 6.81
N ARG A 41 3.93 3.88 5.82
CA ARG A 41 3.64 4.46 4.50
C ARG A 41 2.26 4.08 4.04
N TYR A 42 1.69 4.88 3.14
CA TYR A 42 0.47 4.51 2.44
C TYR A 42 0.59 4.71 0.93
N LEU A 43 -0.29 4.02 0.20
CA LEU A 43 -0.54 4.23 -1.23
C LEU A 43 -2.04 4.28 -1.47
N LEU A 44 -2.46 5.14 -2.40
CA LEU A 44 -3.85 5.29 -2.82
C LEU A 44 -3.96 5.02 -4.30
N THR A 45 -4.93 4.20 -4.70
CA THR A 45 -5.31 4.19 -6.11
C THR A 45 -6.01 5.50 -6.49
N PRO A 46 -5.89 5.96 -7.75
CA PRO A 46 -6.51 7.20 -8.20
C PRO A 46 -8.03 7.28 -7.93
N SER A 47 -8.73 6.14 -7.99
CA SER A 47 -10.18 6.08 -7.81
C SER A 47 -10.64 6.39 -6.40
N ILE A 48 -9.81 6.17 -5.36
CA ILE A 48 -10.17 6.50 -3.98
C ILE A 48 -9.57 7.82 -3.50
N GLN A 49 -8.50 8.31 -4.13
CA GLN A 49 -7.69 9.45 -3.67
C GLN A 49 -8.54 10.64 -3.25
N LYS A 50 -9.44 11.14 -4.12
CA LYS A 50 -10.28 12.32 -3.81
C LYS A 50 -11.17 12.13 -2.57
N SER A 51 -11.61 10.91 -2.30
CA SER A 51 -12.53 10.63 -1.18
C SER A 51 -11.83 10.51 0.17
N VAL A 52 -10.53 10.19 0.18
CA VAL A 52 -9.79 9.88 1.43
C VAL A 52 -8.66 10.87 1.72
N GLN A 53 -8.23 11.64 0.72
CA GLN A 53 -7.08 12.55 0.82
C GLN A 53 -7.18 13.50 2.02
N ASN A 54 -8.30 14.18 2.21
CA ASN A 54 -8.47 15.12 3.33
C ASN A 54 -8.36 14.42 4.70
N LYS A 55 -8.94 13.23 4.83
CA LYS A 55 -8.90 12.47 6.08
C LYS A 55 -7.49 11.96 6.37
N ILE A 56 -6.78 11.47 5.36
CA ILE A 56 -5.40 10.99 5.52
C ILE A 56 -4.44 12.15 5.79
N GLN A 57 -4.61 13.30 5.13
CA GLN A 57 -3.82 14.50 5.39
C GLN A 57 -3.99 15.00 6.83
N SER A 58 -5.19 14.93 7.40
CA SER A 58 -5.41 15.30 8.81
C SER A 58 -4.68 14.40 9.82
N LEU A 59 -4.27 13.20 9.40
CA LEU A 59 -3.52 12.25 10.22
C LEU A 59 -2.00 12.43 10.08
N ASN A 60 -1.53 13.37 9.25
CA ASN A 60 -0.12 13.63 8.98
C ASN A 60 0.65 12.38 8.52
N TRP A 61 0.00 11.52 7.73
CA TRP A 61 0.61 10.32 7.17
C TRP A 61 1.47 10.65 5.95
N GLU A 62 2.55 9.89 5.75
CA GLU A 62 3.43 10.04 4.60
C GLU A 62 3.13 9.00 3.50
N GLU A 63 2.98 9.48 2.26
CA GLU A 63 2.77 8.62 1.09
C GLU A 63 4.08 7.90 0.73
N MET A 64 3.96 6.69 0.17
CA MET A 64 5.10 5.94 -0.33
C MET A 64 5.79 6.69 -1.48
N GLU A 65 7.11 6.78 -1.39
CA GLU A 65 7.94 7.49 -2.36
C GLU A 65 7.92 6.78 -3.72
N LYS A 66 7.95 7.59 -4.78
CA LYS A 66 8.14 7.12 -6.15
C LYS A 66 9.57 7.41 -6.56
N SER A 67 10.20 6.47 -7.22
CA SER A 67 11.56 6.61 -7.75
C SER A 67 11.59 6.21 -9.23
N PRO A 68 12.60 6.68 -9.98
CA PRO A 68 12.82 6.25 -11.36
C PRO A 68 12.71 4.73 -11.51
N CYS A 69 11.86 4.27 -12.44
CA CYS A 69 11.71 2.84 -12.73
C CYS A 69 13.05 2.24 -13.18
N ILE A 70 13.83 3.03 -13.93
CA ILE A 70 15.19 2.69 -14.35
C ILE A 70 16.16 3.68 -13.73
N PRO A 71 17.08 3.25 -12.85
CA PRO A 71 18.11 4.12 -12.31
C PRO A 71 18.92 4.77 -13.46
N GLU A 72 19.32 6.03 -13.29
CA GLU A 72 20.23 6.74 -14.21
C GLU A 72 19.65 7.12 -15.58
N ILE A 73 18.34 6.93 -15.80
CA ILE A 73 17.63 7.43 -16.98
C ILE A 73 16.71 8.58 -16.56
N ASP A 74 17.06 9.80 -16.97
CA ASP A 74 16.41 11.06 -16.57
C ASP A 74 14.93 11.13 -17.00
N ASP A 75 14.58 10.50 -18.12
CA ASP A 75 13.20 10.42 -18.65
C ASP A 75 12.42 9.16 -18.22
N SER A 76 12.92 8.38 -17.25
CA SER A 76 12.20 7.18 -16.83
C SER A 76 10.95 7.53 -16.02
N GLU A 77 9.86 6.78 -16.22
CA GLU A 77 8.66 6.94 -15.42
C GLU A 77 8.97 6.72 -13.92
N PHE A 78 8.20 7.40 -13.07
CA PHE A 78 8.31 7.23 -11.62
C PHE A 78 7.47 6.03 -11.17
N CYS A 79 8.14 5.01 -10.64
CA CYS A 79 7.56 3.79 -10.10
C CYS A 79 7.53 3.80 -8.57
N VAL A 80 6.48 3.23 -7.99
CA VAL A 80 6.50 2.82 -6.58
C VAL A 80 7.33 1.54 -6.44
N ARG A 81 8.27 1.51 -5.50
CA ARG A 81 9.04 0.30 -5.15
C ARG A 81 8.66 -0.18 -3.76
N ILE A 82 8.33 -1.46 -3.62
CA ILE A 82 8.01 -2.09 -2.33
C ILE A 82 8.92 -3.32 -2.16
N PRO A 83 10.18 -3.13 -1.72
CA PRO A 83 11.12 -4.23 -1.52
C PRO A 83 10.55 -5.30 -0.58
N GLY A 84 10.55 -6.56 -0.99
CA GLY A 84 9.98 -7.64 -0.17
C GLY A 84 8.46 -7.62 -0.02
N GLY A 85 7.75 -6.67 -0.65
CA GLY A 85 6.29 -6.54 -0.53
C GLY A 85 5.48 -7.62 -1.24
N GLY A 86 6.12 -8.66 -1.78
CA GLY A 86 5.45 -9.77 -2.45
C GLY A 86 4.51 -9.30 -3.57
N ILE A 87 3.22 -9.63 -3.44
CA ILE A 87 2.19 -9.29 -4.44
C ILE A 87 1.66 -7.85 -4.30
N THR A 88 2.03 -7.12 -3.24
CA THR A 88 1.44 -5.81 -2.91
C THR A 88 1.63 -4.78 -4.03
N LYS A 89 2.82 -4.74 -4.65
CA LYS A 89 3.05 -3.87 -5.81
C LYS A 89 2.13 -4.25 -6.98
N THR A 90 1.98 -5.54 -7.26
CA THR A 90 1.08 -6.01 -8.34
C THR A 90 -0.38 -5.68 -8.03
N LEU A 91 -0.83 -5.81 -6.78
CA LEU A 91 -2.18 -5.40 -6.37
C LEU A 91 -2.39 -3.90 -6.56
N TYR A 92 -1.40 -3.08 -6.22
CA TYR A 92 -1.44 -1.64 -6.46
C TYR A 92 -1.55 -1.30 -7.95
N ASP A 93 -0.62 -1.80 -8.76
CA ASP A 93 -0.54 -1.51 -10.20
C ASP A 93 -1.82 -1.95 -10.92
N GLU A 94 -2.29 -3.17 -10.65
CA GLU A 94 -3.53 -3.70 -11.23
C GLU A 94 -4.77 -3.01 -10.66
N GLY A 95 -4.75 -2.60 -9.39
CA GLY A 95 -5.81 -1.83 -8.75
C GLY A 95 -5.98 -0.45 -9.38
N CYS A 96 -4.86 0.22 -9.67
CA CYS A 96 -4.82 1.47 -10.44
C CYS A 96 -5.41 1.26 -11.85
N SER A 97 -4.95 0.24 -12.57
CA SER A 97 -5.40 -0.04 -13.94
C SER A 97 -6.90 -0.42 -14.02
N LYS A 98 -7.43 -1.12 -13.01
CA LYS A 98 -8.83 -1.59 -12.97
C LYS A 98 -9.77 -0.64 -12.23
N GLU A 99 -9.27 0.52 -11.81
CA GLU A 99 -9.97 1.58 -11.07
C GLU A 99 -10.56 1.12 -9.73
N ILE A 100 -9.93 0.15 -9.07
CA ILE A 100 -10.42 -0.39 -7.80
C ILE A 100 -10.10 0.60 -6.68
N PRO A 101 -11.08 1.03 -5.85
CA PRO A 101 -10.86 1.98 -4.77
C PRO A 101 -10.08 1.31 -3.64
N MET A 102 -8.75 1.38 -3.69
CA MET A 102 -7.85 0.63 -2.84
C MET A 102 -6.88 1.55 -2.10
N VAL A 103 -6.67 1.26 -0.82
CA VAL A 103 -5.64 1.84 0.03
C VAL A 103 -4.70 0.74 0.45
N ILE A 104 -3.40 0.98 0.37
CA ILE A 104 -2.40 0.08 0.92
C ILE A 104 -1.73 0.77 2.08
N LEU A 105 -1.76 0.14 3.25
CA LEU A 105 -1.00 0.56 4.41
C LEU A 105 0.22 -0.35 4.54
N LEU A 106 1.38 0.28 4.68
CA LEU A 106 2.68 -0.36 4.68
C LEU A 106 3.42 -0.05 5.97
N LYS A 107 4.07 -1.07 6.54
CA LYS A 107 5.08 -0.89 7.58
C LYS A 107 6.43 -1.44 7.12
N PHE A 108 7.50 -0.69 7.37
CA PHE A 108 8.85 -1.18 7.10
C PHE A 108 9.32 -2.07 8.24
N VAL A 109 9.60 -3.33 7.93
CA VAL A 109 9.94 -4.35 8.92
C VAL A 109 11.32 -4.93 8.65
N SER A 110 11.97 -5.35 9.73
CA SER A 110 13.22 -6.12 9.69
C SER A 110 12.91 -7.62 9.76
N GLU A 111 13.93 -8.45 9.56
CA GLU A 111 13.77 -9.90 9.75
C GLU A 111 13.58 -10.25 11.24
N GLY A 112 12.80 -11.29 11.52
CA GLY A 112 12.54 -11.76 12.88
C GLY A 112 11.05 -11.71 13.27
N ASP A 113 10.80 -11.48 14.56
CA ASP A 113 9.45 -11.34 15.10
C ASP A 113 8.85 -9.99 14.73
N ASN A 114 7.87 -10.03 13.84
CA ASN A 114 7.16 -8.86 13.33
C ASN A 114 5.75 -8.71 13.93
N ILE A 115 5.43 -9.42 15.03
CA ILE A 115 4.14 -9.27 15.73
C ILE A 115 3.88 -7.81 16.14
N PRO A 116 4.82 -7.07 16.76
CA PRO A 116 4.62 -5.66 17.11
C PRO A 116 4.37 -4.78 15.87
N ASP A 117 4.96 -5.16 14.74
CA ASP A 117 4.79 -4.46 13.48
C ASP A 117 3.41 -4.68 12.86
N ALA A 118 2.92 -5.91 12.91
CA ALA A 118 1.55 -6.24 12.51
C ALA A 118 0.51 -5.53 13.38
N LEU A 119 0.71 -5.49 14.70
CA LEU A 119 -0.16 -4.74 15.62
C LEU A 119 -0.17 -3.24 15.29
N GLY A 120 1.02 -2.64 15.10
CA GLY A 120 1.11 -1.23 14.71
C GLY A 120 0.45 -0.91 13.38
N LEU A 121 0.37 -1.88 12.45
CA LEU A 121 -0.32 -1.71 11.18
C LEU A 121 -1.86 -1.75 11.34
N VAL A 122 -2.36 -2.54 12.29
CA VAL A 122 -3.78 -2.56 12.67
C VAL A 122 -4.17 -1.29 13.42
N GLU A 123 -3.31 -0.78 14.32
CA GLU A 123 -3.50 0.52 14.97
C GLU A 123 -3.55 1.64 13.93
N TYR A 124 -2.65 1.62 12.96
CA TYR A 124 -2.62 2.56 11.85
C TYR A 124 -3.92 2.54 11.04
N LEU A 125 -4.46 1.35 10.77
CA LEU A 125 -5.79 1.21 10.18
C LEU A 125 -6.89 1.82 11.06
N ASN A 126 -6.82 1.58 12.37
CA ASN A 126 -7.82 2.05 13.32
C ASN A 126 -7.80 3.57 13.52
N GLU A 127 -6.62 4.21 13.46
CA GLU A 127 -6.49 5.68 13.46
C GLU A 127 -7.33 6.31 12.35
N TRP A 128 -7.35 5.70 11.15
CA TRP A 128 -8.09 6.22 10.01
C TRP A 128 -9.56 5.82 9.99
N LEU A 129 -9.86 4.54 10.21
CA LEU A 129 -11.22 4.02 10.07
C LEU A 129 -12.03 4.06 11.37
N GLN A 130 -11.38 4.21 12.52
CA GLN A 130 -12.01 4.22 13.85
C GLN A 130 -12.95 3.01 14.04
N ILE A 131 -12.49 1.82 13.65
CA ILE A 131 -13.25 0.56 13.68
C ILE A 131 -13.53 0.14 15.12
N ILE A 132 -12.51 0.25 15.97
CA ILE A 132 -12.57 -0.03 17.39
C ILE A 132 -12.61 1.33 18.10
N LYS A 133 -13.64 1.53 18.92
CA LYS A 133 -13.71 2.69 19.83
C LYS A 133 -12.70 2.51 20.97
N PRO A 134 -12.07 3.60 21.45
CA PRO A 134 -11.17 3.54 22.60
C PRO A 134 -11.86 3.01 23.86
#